data_AF-A0A7C5L1J0-F1
#
_entry.id   AF-A0A7C5L1J0-F1
#
_cell.length_a   1.000
_cell.length_b   1.000
_cell.length_c   1.000
_cell.angle_alpha   90.00
_cell.angle_beta   90.00
_cell.angle_gamma   90.00
#
_symmetry.space_group_name_H-M   'P 1'
#
loop_
_entity.id
_entity.type
_entity.pdbx_description
1 polymer ?
#
loop_
_entity_poly.entity_id
_entity_poly.type
_entity_poly.pdbx_seq_one_letter_code
_entity_poly.pdbx_strand_id
1 'polypeptide(L)'
;MRHFVFFRFVLIFLGVCLGFSALQAQQKRVLHQTFDVTDIEEIHLEIYGEVELVPWSGSKIMSETTVELAGAPKHVLEFFIEEKKRYDIEEILGADFYVLQSVEKEHREISYKGVVCEEKVRVRLFIPEDFEILEGGKVLRRK
;
A
#
# COMPACT_ATOMS: atom_id res chain seq x y z
N MET A 1 -8.20 -39.18 45.71
CA MET A 1 -7.90 -39.44 44.28
C MET A 1 -8.88 -38.81 43.28
N ARG A 2 -10.18 -38.62 43.59
CA ARG A 2 -11.18 -37.99 42.66
C ARG A 2 -10.90 -36.52 42.28
N HIS A 3 -10.36 -35.70 43.19
CA HIS A 3 -10.09 -34.27 42.92
C HIS A 3 -8.94 -34.04 41.92
N PHE A 4 -7.99 -34.98 41.83
CA PHE A 4 -6.83 -34.86 40.93
C PHE A 4 -7.20 -35.12 39.47
N VAL A 5 -8.25 -35.91 39.23
CA VAL A 5 -8.78 -36.21 37.89
C VAL A 5 -9.58 -35.01 37.36
N PHE A 6 -10.37 -34.36 38.22
CA PHE A 6 -11.17 -33.18 37.85
C PHE A 6 -10.27 -31.99 37.44
N PHE A 7 -9.16 -31.77 38.17
CA PHE A 7 -8.20 -30.72 37.85
C PHE A 7 -7.50 -30.92 36.48
N ARG A 8 -7.23 -32.18 36.10
CA ARG A 8 -6.69 -32.51 34.77
C ARG A 8 -7.69 -32.24 33.64
N PHE A 9 -8.98 -32.50 33.85
CA PHE A 9 -10.01 -32.19 32.86
C PHE A 9 -10.21 -30.68 32.66
N VAL A 10 -10.12 -29.87 33.73
CA VAL A 10 -10.20 -28.41 33.65
C VAL A 10 -9.03 -27.82 32.85
N LEU A 11 -7.81 -28.34 33.04
CA LEU A 11 -6.63 -27.91 32.28
C LEU A 11 -6.70 -28.27 30.79
N ILE A 12 -7.29 -29.41 30.44
CA ILE A 12 -7.51 -29.80 29.03
C ILE A 12 -8.57 -28.90 28.39
N PHE A 13 -9.64 -28.57 29.10
CA PHE A 13 -10.69 -27.68 28.60
C PHE A 13 -10.20 -26.24 28.38
N LEU A 14 -9.35 -25.72 29.28
CA LEU A 14 -8.74 -24.40 29.15
C LEU A 14 -7.76 -24.33 27.95
N GLY A 15 -7.05 -25.42 27.65
CA GLY A 15 -6.17 -25.52 26.48
C GLY A 15 -6.91 -25.51 25.14
N VAL A 16 -8.13 -26.06 25.07
CA VAL A 16 -8.94 -26.08 23.85
C VAL A 16 -9.55 -24.72 23.53
N CYS A 17 -9.92 -23.92 24.55
CA CYS A 17 -10.47 -22.57 24.35
C CYS A 17 -9.46 -21.55 23.81
N LEU A 18 -8.16 -21.74 24.06
CA LEU A 18 -7.11 -20.83 23.58
C LEU A 18 -6.71 -21.08 22.11
N GLY A 19 -7.09 -22.21 21.51
CA GLY A 19 -6.69 -22.61 20.16
C GLY A 19 -7.47 -21.97 18.99
N PHE A 20 -8.52 -21.18 19.27
CA PHE A 20 -9.41 -20.64 18.23
C PHE A 20 -9.23 -19.15 17.91
N SER A 21 -8.13 -18.54 18.34
CA SER A 21 -7.71 -17.26 17.76
C SER A 21 -7.14 -17.52 16.37
N ALA A 22 -8.03 -17.62 15.38
CA ALA A 22 -7.66 -17.59 13.97
C ALA A 22 -6.98 -16.25 13.70
N LEU A 23 -5.64 -16.26 13.76
CA LEU A 23 -4.78 -15.21 13.22
C LEU A 23 -5.17 -15.03 11.75
N GLN A 24 -6.02 -14.05 11.46
CA GLN A 24 -6.25 -13.62 10.09
C GLN A 24 -4.95 -12.95 9.63
N ALA A 25 -4.17 -13.69 8.84
CA ALA A 25 -2.95 -13.17 8.27
C ALA A 25 -3.28 -11.95 7.39
N GLN A 26 -2.86 -10.76 7.82
CA GLN A 26 -2.95 -9.54 7.02
C GLN A 26 -2.00 -9.69 5.83
N GLN A 27 -2.53 -9.60 4.62
CA GLN A 27 -1.73 -9.75 3.41
C GLN A 27 -1.01 -8.44 3.12
N LYS A 28 0.29 -8.51 2.83
CA LYS A 28 1.13 -7.34 2.54
C LYS A 28 1.86 -7.49 1.20
N ARG A 29 1.86 -6.41 0.43
CA ARG A 29 2.57 -6.28 -0.84
C ARG A 29 3.30 -4.95 -0.89
N VAL A 30 4.44 -4.95 -1.54
CA VAL A 30 5.23 -3.75 -1.83
C VAL A 30 5.42 -3.72 -3.33
N LEU A 31 5.03 -2.61 -3.94
CA LEU A 31 5.10 -2.38 -5.38
C LEU A 31 6.11 -1.28 -5.64
N HIS A 32 6.94 -1.46 -6.67
CA HIS A 32 7.92 -0.47 -7.08
C HIS A 32 7.66 -0.04 -8.52
N GLN A 33 7.63 1.27 -8.77
CA GLN A 33 7.62 1.82 -10.12
C GLN A 33 8.69 2.89 -10.24
N THR A 34 9.23 3.06 -11.45
CA THR A 34 10.24 4.07 -11.74
C THR A 34 9.79 4.92 -12.90
N PHE A 35 9.97 6.22 -12.79
CA PHE A 35 9.56 7.21 -13.78
C PHE A 35 10.80 7.95 -14.30
N ASP A 36 10.92 8.02 -15.63
CA ASP A 36 12.01 8.76 -16.25
C ASP A 36 11.64 10.24 -16.31
N VAL A 37 12.48 11.09 -15.70
CA VAL A 37 12.22 12.52 -15.54
C VAL A 37 13.36 13.37 -16.12
N THR A 38 14.23 12.74 -16.93
CA THR A 38 15.48 13.36 -17.41
C THR A 38 15.24 14.71 -18.11
N ASP A 39 14.22 14.79 -18.97
CA ASP A 39 13.92 16.00 -19.76
C ASP A 39 12.76 16.82 -19.19
N ILE A 40 12.37 16.56 -17.93
CA ILE A 40 11.18 17.12 -17.31
C ILE A 40 11.54 18.16 -16.26
N GLU A 41 10.98 19.35 -16.42
CA GLU A 41 11.20 20.49 -15.54
C GLU A 41 10.19 20.53 -14.39
N GLU A 42 8.95 20.09 -14.63
CA GLU A 42 7.86 20.20 -13.66
C GLU A 42 7.00 18.93 -13.62
N ILE A 43 6.68 18.48 -12.41
CA ILE A 43 5.91 17.27 -12.15
C ILE A 43 4.84 17.57 -11.11
N HIS A 44 3.59 17.30 -11.45
CA HIS A 44 2.45 17.38 -10.55
C HIS A 44 2.14 15.99 -9.98
N LEU A 45 1.91 15.94 -8.66
CA LEU A 45 1.60 14.71 -7.94
C LEU A 45 0.11 14.64 -7.62
N GLU A 46 -0.60 13.70 -8.25
CA GLU A 46 -2.01 13.38 -8.02
C GLU A 46 -2.16 11.93 -7.52
N ILE A 47 -1.48 11.63 -6.42
CA ILE A 47 -1.45 10.27 -5.86
C ILE A 47 -2.51 10.13 -4.78
N TYR A 48 -3.26 9.03 -4.84
CA TYR A 48 -4.27 8.70 -3.84
C TYR A 48 -3.62 8.29 -2.51
N GLY A 49 -4.09 8.90 -1.41
CA GLY A 49 -3.72 8.54 -0.05
C GLY A 49 -2.56 9.36 0.53
N GLU A 50 -1.92 8.81 1.56
CA GLU A 50 -0.78 9.45 2.22
C GLU A 50 0.51 9.19 1.44
N VAL A 51 1.19 10.28 1.08
CA VAL A 51 2.44 10.24 0.30
C VAL A 51 3.58 10.83 1.13
N GLU A 52 4.63 10.04 1.30
CA GLU A 52 5.89 10.48 1.89
C GLU A 52 6.88 10.81 0.77
N LEU A 53 7.43 12.03 0.78
CA LEU A 53 8.42 12.48 -0.18
C LEU A 53 9.83 12.32 0.42
N VAL A 54 10.67 11.53 -0.23
CA VAL A 54 12.00 11.15 0.27
C VAL A 54 13.07 11.57 -0.74
N PRO A 55 13.92 12.56 -0.45
CA PRO A 55 15.05 12.88 -1.31
C PRO A 55 16.01 11.69 -1.45
N TRP A 56 16.57 11.47 -2.65
CA TRP A 56 17.58 10.44 -2.88
C TRP A 56 18.57 10.80 -3.99
N SER A 57 19.72 10.13 -4.00
CA SER A 57 20.81 10.35 -4.96
C SER A 57 20.60 9.67 -6.32
N GLY A 58 19.37 9.29 -6.67
CA GLY A 58 19.03 8.69 -7.96
C GLY A 58 18.69 9.74 -9.02
N SER A 59 18.72 9.37 -10.30
CA SER A 59 18.36 10.27 -11.42
C SER A 59 16.92 10.10 -11.92
N LYS A 60 16.18 9.14 -11.35
CA LYS A 60 14.78 8.84 -11.68
C LYS A 60 13.91 9.09 -10.45
N ILE A 61 12.61 9.27 -10.64
CA ILE A 61 11.68 9.15 -9.53
C ILE A 61 11.34 7.67 -9.35
N MET A 62 11.27 7.21 -8.11
CA MET A 62 10.81 5.86 -7.78
C MET A 62 9.68 5.91 -6.78
N SER A 63 8.59 5.20 -7.02
CA SER A 63 7.55 4.97 -6.02
C SER A 63 7.78 3.63 -5.34
N GLU A 64 7.51 3.59 -4.03
CA GLU A 64 7.26 2.37 -3.28
C GLU A 64 5.87 2.45 -2.66
N THR A 65 4.95 1.65 -3.19
CA THR A 65 3.58 1.54 -2.69
C THR A 65 3.44 0.30 -1.83
N THR A 66 3.27 0.48 -0.53
CA THR A 66 2.94 -0.60 0.40
C THR A 66 1.43 -0.73 0.53
N VAL A 67 0.91 -1.93 0.23
CA VAL A 67 -0.51 -2.26 0.33
C VAL A 67 -0.69 -3.38 1.33
N GLU A 68 -1.61 -3.18 2.27
CA GLU A 68 -2.03 -4.19 3.23
C GLU A 68 -3.54 -4.41 3.14
N LEU A 69 -3.97 -5.69 3.06
CA LEU A 69 -5.38 -6.08 3.00
C LEU A 69 -5.67 -7.13 4.06
N ALA A 70 -6.55 -6.80 5.01
CA ALA A 70 -7.07 -7.73 6.01
C ALA A 70 -8.49 -8.19 5.64
N GLY A 71 -8.87 -9.40 6.06
CA GLY A 71 -10.20 -9.96 5.82
C GLY A 71 -10.40 -10.66 4.47
N ALA A 72 -9.37 -10.71 3.61
CA ALA A 72 -9.41 -11.41 2.32
C ALA A 72 -8.19 -12.33 2.13
N PRO A 73 -8.34 -13.41 1.33
CA PRO A 73 -7.21 -14.25 0.93
C PRO A 73 -6.30 -13.54 -0.07
N LYS A 74 -5.03 -13.96 -0.10
CA LYS A 74 -3.96 -13.41 -0.95
C LYS A 74 -4.35 -13.15 -2.42
N HIS A 75 -5.07 -14.07 -3.04
CA HIS A 75 -5.46 -13.95 -4.45
C HIS A 75 -6.39 -12.76 -4.72
N VAL A 76 -7.14 -12.27 -3.73
CA VAL A 76 -7.97 -11.07 -3.88
C VAL A 76 -7.08 -9.84 -3.99
N LEU A 77 -6.07 -9.71 -3.12
CA LEU A 77 -5.10 -8.62 -3.22
C LEU A 77 -4.34 -8.67 -4.56
N GLU A 78 -3.91 -9.86 -4.98
CA GLU A 78 -3.23 -10.06 -6.26
C GLU A 78 -4.11 -9.68 -7.45
N PHE A 79 -5.40 -10.03 -7.43
CA PHE A 79 -6.35 -9.58 -8.45
C PHE A 79 -6.42 -8.04 -8.55
N PHE A 80 -6.48 -7.32 -7.42
CA PHE A 80 -6.53 -5.85 -7.45
C PHE A 80 -5.21 -5.22 -7.93
N ILE A 81 -4.07 -5.82 -7.58
CA ILE A 81 -2.75 -5.35 -8.03
C ILE A 81 -2.57 -5.64 -9.53
N GLU A 82 -2.72 -6.90 -9.93
CA GLU A 82 -2.24 -7.38 -11.23
C GLU A 82 -3.27 -7.15 -12.33
N GLU A 83 -4.55 -7.44 -12.06
CA GLU A 83 -5.62 -7.39 -13.06
C GLU A 83 -6.33 -6.02 -13.08
N LYS A 84 -6.47 -5.37 -11.93
CA LYS A 84 -7.12 -4.06 -11.83
C LYS A 84 -6.16 -2.88 -11.89
N LYS A 85 -4.86 -3.11 -11.71
CA LYS A 85 -3.84 -2.04 -11.64
C LYS A 85 -4.22 -0.94 -10.63
N ARG A 86 -4.94 -1.32 -9.58
CA ARG A 86 -5.59 -0.40 -8.63
C ARG A 86 -4.59 0.54 -7.96
N TYR A 87 -3.38 0.04 -7.69
CA TYR A 87 -2.35 0.74 -6.94
C TYR A 87 -1.24 1.30 -7.83
N ASP A 88 -1.38 1.17 -9.15
CA ASP A 88 -0.38 1.67 -10.09
C ASP A 88 -0.49 3.20 -10.16
N ILE A 89 0.66 3.83 -10.29
CA ILE A 89 0.79 5.24 -10.65
C ILE A 89 1.11 5.29 -12.14
N GLU A 90 0.37 6.09 -12.88
CA GLU A 90 0.60 6.34 -14.30
C GLU A 90 1.22 7.73 -14.51
N GLU A 91 2.02 7.84 -15.57
CA GLU A 91 2.56 9.10 -16.06
C GLU A 91 1.68 9.65 -17.18
N ILE A 92 1.24 10.89 -17.04
CA ILE A 92 0.54 11.62 -18.10
C ILE A 92 1.41 12.79 -18.54
N LEU A 93 1.72 12.79 -19.83
CA LEU A 93 2.43 13.89 -20.49
C LEU A 93 1.47 15.06 -20.71
N GLY A 94 1.69 16.15 -19.97
CA GLY A 94 1.10 17.45 -20.27
C GLY A 94 1.86 18.18 -21.39
N ALA A 95 1.47 19.43 -21.67
CA ALA A 95 2.15 20.24 -22.68
C ALA A 95 3.59 20.59 -22.25
N ASP A 96 3.77 20.99 -20.99
CA ASP A 96 5.05 21.45 -20.44
C ASP A 96 5.41 20.80 -19.08
N PHE A 97 4.61 19.84 -18.60
CA PHE A 97 4.76 19.20 -17.30
C PHE A 97 4.33 17.73 -17.34
N TYR A 98 4.80 16.94 -16.37
CA TYR A 98 4.32 15.59 -16.13
C TYR A 98 3.29 15.57 -15.01
N VAL A 99 2.33 14.66 -15.09
CA VAL A 99 1.48 14.32 -13.96
C VAL A 99 1.74 12.87 -13.59
N LEU A 100 2.17 12.64 -12.36
CA LEU A 100 2.19 11.31 -11.75
C LEU A 100 0.89 11.14 -10.97
N GLN A 101 -0.02 10.33 -11.48
CA GLN A 101 -1.35 10.15 -10.88
C GLN A 101 -1.65 8.68 -10.59
N SER A 102 -2.42 8.42 -9.54
CA SER A 102 -2.96 7.08 -9.31
C SER A 102 -3.95 6.71 -10.42
N VAL A 103 -3.81 5.50 -10.96
CA VAL A 103 -4.73 4.96 -11.99
C VAL A 103 -6.17 4.93 -11.46
N GLU A 104 -6.37 4.48 -10.23
CA GLU A 104 -7.65 4.59 -9.54
C GLU A 104 -7.61 5.76 -8.54
N LYS A 105 -8.27 6.87 -8.90
CA LYS A 105 -8.29 8.10 -8.08
C LYS A 105 -9.14 7.96 -6.80
N GLU A 106 -10.00 6.95 -6.73
CA GLU A 106 -10.87 6.69 -5.58
C GLU A 106 -10.99 5.19 -5.30
N HIS A 107 -10.57 4.78 -4.11
CA HIS A 107 -10.60 3.38 -3.69
C HIS A 107 -11.99 2.99 -3.16
N ARG A 108 -12.78 2.35 -4.01
CA ARG A 108 -14.03 1.69 -3.56
C ARG A 108 -13.75 0.58 -2.57
N GLU A 109 -14.63 0.41 -1.59
CA GLU A 109 -14.50 -0.62 -0.56
C GLU A 109 -14.35 -2.03 -1.17
N ILE A 110 -13.36 -2.78 -0.67
CA ILE A 110 -13.15 -4.17 -1.05
C ILE A 110 -13.96 -5.04 -0.11
N SER A 111 -14.84 -5.87 -0.67
CA SER A 111 -15.58 -6.88 0.09
C SER A 111 -15.28 -8.29 -0.41
N TYR A 112 -15.18 -9.23 0.52
CA TYR A 112 -14.96 -10.64 0.22
C TYR A 112 -15.90 -11.50 1.06
N LYS A 113 -16.74 -12.30 0.39
CA LYS A 113 -17.76 -13.15 1.03
C LYS A 113 -18.67 -12.41 2.01
N GLY A 114 -19.03 -11.16 1.69
CA GLY A 114 -19.91 -10.33 2.51
C GLY A 114 -19.24 -9.66 3.71
N VAL A 115 -17.92 -9.80 3.86
CA VAL A 115 -17.13 -9.08 4.87
C VAL A 115 -16.36 -7.95 4.20
N VAL A 116 -16.44 -6.77 4.79
CA VAL A 116 -15.65 -5.60 4.39
C VAL A 116 -14.19 -5.83 4.78
N CYS A 117 -13.30 -5.66 3.81
CA CYS A 117 -11.87 -5.81 4.01
C CYS A 117 -11.25 -4.48 4.46
N GLU A 118 -10.29 -4.55 5.38
CA GLU A 118 -9.53 -3.36 5.79
C GLU A 118 -8.34 -3.19 4.84
N GLU A 119 -8.38 -2.11 4.05
CA GLU A 119 -7.34 -1.72 3.09
C GLU A 119 -6.48 -0.59 3.68
N LYS A 120 -5.15 -0.74 3.62
CA LYS A 120 -4.18 0.33 3.95
C LYS A 120 -3.18 0.47 2.82
N VAL A 121 -3.04 1.70 2.31
CA VAL A 121 -2.11 2.06 1.24
C VAL A 121 -1.20 3.17 1.73
N ARG A 122 0.11 3.01 1.53
CA ARG A 122 1.12 4.04 1.83
C ARG A 122 2.07 4.15 0.66
N VAL A 123 2.32 5.37 0.20
CA VAL A 123 3.23 5.62 -0.92
C VAL A 123 4.44 6.39 -0.42
N ARG A 124 5.63 5.90 -0.77
CA ARG A 124 6.89 6.65 -0.63
C ARG A 124 7.39 7.00 -2.02
N LEU A 125 7.59 8.29 -2.29
CA LEU A 125 8.21 8.77 -3.52
C LEU A 125 9.65 9.17 -3.23
N PHE A 126 10.57 8.44 -3.84
CA PHE A 126 11.98 8.77 -3.85
C PHE A 126 12.25 9.77 -4.99
N ILE A 127 12.61 11.00 -4.61
CA ILE A 127 12.73 12.14 -5.51
C ILE A 127 14.19 12.56 -5.64
N PRO A 128 14.74 12.64 -6.86
CA PRO A 128 16.10 13.14 -7.09
C PRO A 128 16.38 14.47 -6.41
N GLU A 129 17.58 14.64 -5.88
CA GLU A 129 17.98 15.84 -5.11
C GLU A 129 17.99 17.14 -5.94
N ASP A 130 18.00 17.04 -7.26
CA ASP A 130 17.91 18.16 -8.21
C ASP A 130 16.48 18.69 -8.39
N PHE A 131 15.48 18.11 -7.73
CA PHE A 131 14.14 18.69 -7.62
C PHE A 131 13.95 19.44 -6.29
N GLU A 132 13.17 20.51 -6.36
CA GLU A 132 12.55 21.18 -5.22
C GLU A 132 11.09 20.76 -5.05
N ILE A 133 10.66 20.64 -3.80
CA ILE A 133 9.30 20.27 -3.43
C ILE A 133 8.52 21.56 -3.14
N LEU A 134 7.49 21.82 -3.94
CA LEU A 134 6.65 23.00 -3.89
C LEU A 134 5.21 22.64 -3.50
N GLU A 135 4.41 23.68 -3.23
CA GLU A 135 2.97 23.58 -2.97
C GLU A 135 2.57 22.54 -1.92
N GLY A 136 3.39 22.41 -0.86
CA GLY A 136 3.13 21.45 0.21
C GLY A 136 3.29 19.98 -0.20
N GLY A 137 4.11 19.70 -1.21
CA GLY A 137 4.37 18.33 -1.67
C GLY A 137 3.59 17.90 -2.89
N LYS A 138 2.94 18.83 -3.60
CA LYS A 138 2.11 18.54 -4.78
C LYS A 138 2.80 18.80 -6.11
N VAL A 139 3.82 19.65 -6.10
CA VAL A 139 4.57 20.01 -7.31
C VAL A 139 6.05 19.79 -7.05
N LEU A 140 6.72 19.13 -7.99
CA LEU A 140 8.16 18.99 -8.03
C LEU A 140 8.67 19.83 -9.19
N ARG A 141 9.65 20.69 -8.95
CA ARG A 141 10.29 21.48 -10.00
C ARG A 141 11.79 21.25 -9.99
N ARG A 142 12.42 21.14 -11.16
CA ARG A 142 13.87 21.01 -11.28
C ARG A 142 14.55 22.34 -10.92
N LYS A 143 15.68 22.26 -10.21
CA LYS A 143 16.46 23.41 -9.72
C LYS A 143 17.33 24.05 -10.80
#